data_AF-A0A7J7CM23-F1
#
_entry.id   AF-A0A7J7CM23-F1
#
_cell.length_a   1.000
_cell.length_b   1.000
_cell.length_c   1.000
_cell.angle_alpha   90.00
_cell.angle_beta   90.00
_cell.angle_gamma   90.00
#
_symmetry.space_group_name_H-M   'P 1'
#
loop_
_entity.id
_entity.type
_entity.pdbx_description
1 polymer ?
#
loop_
_entity_poly.entity_id
_entity_poly.type
_entity_poly.pdbx_seq_one_letter_code
_entity_poly.pdbx_strand_id
1 'polypeptide(L)'
;MNEEQSSLLLNSCSRFPPPKGVRLAYGTGGFREDASILQSTVFRVGILAALRSLKTRSVIGPMITASHNKVSDNGVKISDPNGGMLSQDWEPFADALANAPLLNNFFKDDPELDKMMKDRVRWGDPMAHLVKKKYSEPVLPDLGDSEKMTESVFIVPQDIPSHSWMKRGLDAAPNRYGIKSGRHWDGVDRSNGFEKQMFKRTNEKQATEREAYIWSVSDM
;
A
#
# COMPACT_ATOMS: atom_id res chain seq x y z
N MET A 1 -4.46 17.34 -9.52
CA MET A 1 -3.67 18.30 -8.73
C MET A 1 -3.76 19.63 -9.46
N ASN A 2 -4.19 20.70 -8.80
CA ASN A 2 -4.26 22.01 -9.46
C ASN A 2 -2.84 22.52 -9.72
N GLU A 3 -2.65 23.32 -10.78
CA GLU A 3 -1.34 23.88 -11.14
C GLU A 3 -0.77 24.74 -10.01
N GLU A 4 -1.64 25.47 -9.31
CA GLU A 4 -1.29 26.25 -8.12
C GLU A 4 -0.68 25.39 -7.01
N GLN A 5 -1.30 24.24 -6.68
CA GLN A 5 -0.79 23.33 -5.64
C GLN A 5 0.59 22.77 -6.00
N SER A 6 0.80 22.49 -7.28
CA SER A 6 2.09 22.00 -7.79
C SER A 6 3.17 23.08 -7.64
N SER A 7 2.85 24.34 -7.97
CA SER A 7 3.77 25.46 -7.83
C SER A 7 4.14 25.74 -6.36
N LEU A 8 3.18 25.64 -5.44
CA LEU A 8 3.40 25.82 -4.00
C LEU A 8 4.30 24.73 -3.43
N LEU A 9 4.09 23.47 -3.83
CA LEU A 9 4.95 22.36 -3.43
C LEU A 9 6.38 22.57 -3.94
N LEU A 10 6.56 22.99 -5.19
CA LEU A 10 7.88 23.24 -5.77
C LEU A 10 8.62 24.38 -5.07
N ASN A 11 7.92 25.48 -4.78
CA ASN A 11 8.48 26.62 -4.04
C ASN A 11 8.82 26.25 -2.58
N SER A 12 8.08 25.30 -2.00
CA SER A 12 8.40 24.78 -0.67
C SER A 12 9.61 23.83 -0.70
N CYS A 13 9.72 22.99 -1.73
CA CYS A 13 10.85 22.08 -1.92
C CYS A 13 12.18 22.80 -2.14
N SER A 14 12.17 23.91 -2.88
CA SER A 14 13.39 24.68 -3.19
C SER A 14 14.08 25.23 -1.94
N ARG A 15 13.35 25.39 -0.83
CA ARG A 15 13.88 25.81 0.47
C ARG A 15 14.70 24.73 1.17
N PHE A 16 14.51 23.45 0.80
CA PHE A 16 15.13 22.31 1.45
C PHE A 16 15.81 21.39 0.43
N PRO A 17 16.98 21.80 -0.13
CA PRO A 17 17.69 21.00 -1.11
C PRO A 17 18.21 19.69 -0.49
N PRO A 18 18.26 18.59 -1.28
CA PRO A 18 18.82 17.33 -0.79
C PRO A 18 20.33 17.46 -0.53
N PRO A 19 20.87 16.75 0.48
CA PRO A 19 22.29 16.77 0.78
C PRO A 19 23.09 16.19 -0.40
N LYS A 20 24.21 16.85 -0.75
CA LYS A 20 25.08 16.41 -1.85
C LYS A 20 25.95 15.24 -1.39
N GLY A 21 25.96 14.16 -2.15
CA GLY A 21 26.87 13.02 -1.95
C GLY A 21 26.46 12.04 -0.83
N VAL A 22 25.27 12.20 -0.25
CA VAL A 22 24.73 11.27 0.75
C VAL A 22 23.46 10.64 0.21
N ARG A 23 23.39 9.31 0.23
CA ARG A 23 22.19 8.56 -0.13
C ARG A 23 21.53 8.05 1.13
N LEU A 24 20.27 8.44 1.34
CA LEU A 24 19.50 8.08 2.52
C LEU A 24 18.64 6.84 2.25
N ALA A 25 18.48 5.98 3.25
CA ALA A 25 17.65 4.78 3.19
C ALA A 25 16.68 4.72 4.37
N TYR A 26 15.45 4.28 4.14
CA TYR A 26 14.35 4.31 5.09
C TYR A 26 14.52 3.26 6.19
N GLY A 27 15.01 2.05 5.87
CA GLY A 27 15.34 1.01 6.84
C GLY A 27 14.21 0.63 7.83
N THR A 28 14.52 -0.25 8.79
CA THR A 28 13.53 -0.71 9.79
C THR A 28 13.09 0.41 10.76
N GLY A 29 13.94 1.43 10.93
CA GLY A 29 13.79 2.47 11.93
C GLY A 29 13.26 3.81 11.41
N GLY A 30 12.96 3.91 10.11
CA GLY A 30 12.86 5.17 9.39
C GLY A 30 14.23 5.76 9.06
N PHE A 31 14.25 6.87 8.32
CA PHE A 31 15.47 7.60 8.02
C PHE A 31 16.13 8.07 9.32
N ARG A 32 17.42 7.76 9.52
CA ARG A 32 18.20 8.21 10.67
C ARG A 32 19.58 8.64 10.20
N GLU A 33 19.97 9.84 10.60
CA GLU A 33 21.29 10.40 10.31
C GLU A 33 21.51 11.65 11.18
N ASP A 34 22.64 12.33 11.02
CA ASP A 34 22.89 13.62 11.65
C ASP A 34 21.75 14.63 11.37
N ALA A 35 21.31 15.34 12.42
CA ALA A 35 20.15 16.23 12.33
C ALA A 35 20.32 17.34 11.27
N SER A 36 21.55 17.75 10.96
CA SER A 36 21.83 18.82 10.00
C SER A 36 21.45 18.46 8.56
N ILE A 37 21.50 17.17 8.20
CA ILE A 37 21.25 16.74 6.81
C ILE A 37 19.81 16.28 6.56
N LEU A 38 19.04 16.03 7.64
CA LEU A 38 17.69 15.47 7.57
C LEU A 38 16.58 16.47 7.23
N GLN A 39 16.86 17.77 7.16
CA GLN A 39 15.83 18.80 6.91
C GLN A 39 15.04 18.54 5.62
N SER A 40 15.74 18.24 4.52
CA SER A 40 15.10 17.91 3.23
C SER A 40 14.29 16.62 3.30
N THR A 41 14.79 15.63 4.01
CA THR A 41 14.16 14.32 4.21
C THR A 41 12.86 14.43 5.00
N VAL A 42 12.85 15.17 6.10
CA VAL A 42 11.65 15.38 6.93
C VAL A 42 10.55 16.06 6.12
N PHE A 43 10.90 17.08 5.33
CA PHE A 43 9.95 17.75 4.44
C PHE A 43 9.32 16.78 3.43
N ARG A 44 10.15 15.96 2.77
CA ARG A 44 9.71 14.96 1.78
C ARG A 44 8.87 13.84 2.42
N VAL A 45 9.22 13.42 3.63
CA VAL A 45 8.45 12.44 4.41
C VAL A 45 7.09 13.00 4.83
N GLY A 46 6.97 14.32 5.04
CA GLY A 46 5.68 14.99 5.22
C GLY A 46 4.76 14.82 3.99
N ILE A 47 5.31 14.98 2.79
CA ILE A 47 4.59 14.74 1.53
C ILE A 47 4.19 13.26 1.42
N LEU A 48 5.13 12.35 1.72
CA LEU A 48 4.88 10.91 1.74
C LEU A 48 3.74 10.53 2.67
N ALA A 49 3.72 11.07 3.89
CA ALA A 49 2.68 10.83 4.88
C ALA A 49 1.31 11.33 4.40
N ALA A 50 1.27 12.51 3.75
CA ALA A 50 0.04 13.03 3.15
C ALA A 50 -0.48 12.12 2.03
N LEU A 51 0.40 11.65 1.13
CA LEU A 51 0.04 10.72 0.05
C LEU A 51 -0.45 9.38 0.62
N ARG A 52 0.22 8.85 1.64
CA ARG A 52 -0.18 7.62 2.32
C ARG A 52 -1.54 7.77 2.99
N SER A 53 -1.81 8.91 3.61
CA SER A 53 -3.11 9.22 4.23
C SER A 53 -4.22 9.28 3.18
N LEU A 54 -3.99 9.92 2.04
CA LEU A 54 -4.94 9.94 0.92
C LEU A 54 -5.21 8.54 0.36
N LYS A 55 -4.17 7.70 0.24
CA LYS A 55 -4.30 6.32 -0.27
C LYS A 55 -5.09 5.42 0.68
N THR A 56 -4.82 5.52 1.98
CA THR A 56 -5.45 4.69 3.02
C THR A 56 -6.75 5.27 3.57
N ARG A 57 -7.07 6.53 3.22
CA ARG A 57 -8.16 7.34 3.78
C ARG A 57 -8.17 7.34 5.30
N SER A 58 -6.98 7.36 5.89
CA SER A 58 -6.76 7.20 7.32
C SER A 58 -5.67 8.16 7.82
N VAL A 59 -5.60 8.38 9.12
CA VAL A 59 -4.57 9.21 9.73
C VAL A 59 -3.23 8.49 9.68
N ILE A 60 -2.19 9.19 9.23
CA ILE A 60 -0.81 8.70 9.17
C ILE A 60 0.05 9.59 10.06
N GLY A 61 0.82 8.95 10.94
CA GLY A 61 1.64 9.66 11.92
C GLY A 61 3.12 9.65 11.54
N PRO A 62 3.74 10.79 11.20
CA PRO A 62 5.19 10.90 11.19
C PRO A 62 5.71 11.06 12.63
N MET A 63 6.70 10.25 13.01
CA MET A 63 7.38 10.33 14.29
C MET A 63 8.83 10.75 14.08
N ILE A 64 9.22 11.83 14.74
CA ILE A 64 10.59 12.37 14.71
C ILE A 64 11.32 11.89 15.97
N THR A 65 12.28 10.98 15.81
CA THR A 65 13.08 10.44 16.90
C THR A 65 14.30 9.68 16.38
N ALA A 66 15.44 9.84 17.06
CA ALA A 66 16.65 9.04 16.85
C ALA A 66 16.70 7.79 17.76
N SER A 67 15.67 7.53 18.57
CA SER A 67 15.63 6.40 19.53
C SER A 67 16.84 6.39 20.49
N HIS A 68 17.81 5.49 20.27
CA HIS A 68 18.98 5.29 21.13
C HIS A 68 20.29 5.82 20.51
N ASN A 69 20.19 6.57 19.41
CA ASN A 69 21.31 7.20 18.75
C ASN A 69 21.90 8.36 19.56
N LYS A 70 23.01 8.92 19.08
CA LYS A 70 23.65 10.10 19.68
C LYS A 70 22.70 11.30 19.65
N VAL A 71 22.95 12.27 20.53
CA VAL A 71 22.15 13.51 20.64
C VAL A 71 22.23 14.37 19.37
N SER A 72 23.32 14.25 18.60
CA SER A 72 23.49 14.89 17.29
C SER A 72 22.55 14.32 16.22
N ASP A 73 22.14 13.07 16.38
CA ASP A 73 21.39 12.34 15.37
C ASP A 73 19.90 12.64 15.54
N ASN A 74 19.19 12.59 14.43
CA ASN A 74 17.74 12.58 14.44
C ASN A 74 17.22 11.50 13.50
N GLY A 75 15.90 11.35 13.43
CA GLY A 75 15.29 10.47 12.47
C GLY A 75 13.82 10.75 12.28
N VAL A 76 13.28 10.23 11.19
CA VAL A 76 11.84 10.30 10.89
C VAL A 76 11.34 8.96 10.39
N LYS A 77 10.24 8.49 10.96
CA LYS A 77 9.55 7.26 10.58
C LYS A 77 8.05 7.50 10.47
N ILE A 78 7.39 6.76 9.58
CA ILE A 78 5.94 6.78 9.42
C ILE A 78 5.32 5.59 10.15
N SER A 79 4.26 5.88 10.91
CA SER A 79 3.34 4.91 11.47
C SER A 79 2.08 4.81 10.62
N ASP A 80 1.76 3.59 10.20
CA ASP A 80 0.55 3.27 9.46
C ASP A 80 -0.70 3.30 10.38
N PRO A 81 -1.93 3.33 9.83
CA PRO A 81 -3.15 3.56 10.61
C PRO A 81 -3.43 2.50 11.69
N ASN A 82 -2.88 1.30 11.52
CA ASN A 82 -2.97 0.22 12.49
C ASN A 82 -1.99 0.38 13.68
N GLY A 83 -1.23 1.48 13.73
CA GLY A 83 -0.15 1.72 14.70
C GLY A 83 1.16 0.98 14.37
N GLY A 84 1.19 0.24 13.26
CA GLY A 84 2.35 -0.49 12.78
C GLY A 84 3.35 0.41 12.03
N MET A 85 4.44 -0.21 11.59
CA MET A 85 5.42 0.45 10.72
C MET A 85 4.87 0.63 9.30
N LEU A 86 5.48 1.53 8.54
CA LEU A 86 5.22 1.67 7.11
C LEU A 86 5.38 0.32 6.41
N SER A 87 4.42 -0.01 5.54
CA SER A 87 4.50 -1.19 4.66
C SER A 87 5.79 -1.20 3.84
N GLN A 88 6.45 -2.37 3.75
CA GLN A 88 7.70 -2.57 3.00
C GLN A 88 7.58 -2.14 1.53
N ASP A 89 6.40 -2.29 0.92
CA ASP A 89 6.14 -1.85 -0.46
C ASP A 89 6.31 -0.33 -0.65
N TRP A 90 6.22 0.45 0.42
CA TRP A 90 6.38 1.90 0.42
C TRP A 90 7.79 2.36 0.81
N GLU A 91 8.65 1.48 1.31
CA GLU A 91 10.05 1.84 1.64
C GLU A 91 10.84 2.27 0.39
N PRO A 92 10.80 1.56 -0.76
CA PRO A 92 11.48 2.01 -1.97
C PRO A 92 10.96 3.37 -2.44
N PHE A 93 9.65 3.62 -2.30
CA PHE A 93 9.05 4.89 -2.67
C PHE A 93 9.51 6.03 -1.75
N ALA A 94 9.66 5.76 -0.45
CA ALA A 94 10.22 6.71 0.51
C ALA A 94 11.67 7.06 0.18
N ASP A 95 12.50 6.05 -0.12
CA ASP A 95 13.90 6.22 -0.52
C ASP A 95 14.04 7.05 -1.79
N ALA A 96 13.23 6.71 -2.79
CA ALA A 96 13.27 7.38 -4.07
C ALA A 96 12.83 8.85 -3.91
N LEU A 97 11.80 9.11 -3.10
CA LEU A 97 11.36 10.48 -2.78
C LEU A 97 12.41 11.25 -1.98
N ALA A 98 13.07 10.64 -0.99
CA ALA A 98 14.11 11.29 -0.18
C ALA A 98 15.33 11.69 -1.01
N ASN A 99 15.75 10.86 -1.96
CA ASN A 99 16.96 11.07 -2.76
C ASN A 99 16.71 11.81 -4.10
N ALA A 100 15.46 12.16 -4.44
CA ALA A 100 15.15 12.80 -5.71
C ALA A 100 15.87 14.16 -5.89
N PRO A 101 16.55 14.42 -7.02
CA PRO A 101 17.24 15.70 -7.25
C PRO A 101 16.27 16.87 -7.41
N LEU A 102 15.12 16.66 -8.05
CA LEU A 102 14.04 17.63 -8.24
C LEU A 102 12.69 16.92 -8.22
N LEU A 103 11.71 17.49 -7.51
CA LEU A 103 10.39 16.86 -7.30
C LEU A 103 9.54 16.77 -8.59
N ASN A 104 9.85 17.58 -9.60
CA ASN A 104 9.10 17.62 -10.87
C ASN A 104 9.02 16.27 -11.58
N ASN A 105 10.08 15.45 -11.51
CA ASN A 105 10.13 14.18 -12.22
C ASN A 105 9.42 13.04 -11.48
N PHE A 106 8.99 13.24 -10.22
CA PHE A 106 8.36 12.21 -9.40
C PHE A 106 6.84 12.14 -9.55
N PHE A 107 6.18 13.26 -9.79
CA PHE A 107 4.72 13.38 -9.66
C PHE A 107 3.95 13.30 -10.99
N LYS A 108 4.63 13.48 -12.13
CA LYS A 108 3.98 13.50 -13.45
C LYS A 108 4.44 12.39 -14.39
N ASP A 109 5.70 11.98 -14.31
CA ASP A 109 6.33 11.19 -15.37
C ASP A 109 6.98 9.89 -14.86
N ASP A 110 6.33 9.18 -13.93
CA ASP A 110 6.70 7.79 -13.66
C ASP A 110 6.11 6.91 -14.79
N PRO A 111 6.93 6.44 -15.74
CA PRO A 111 6.44 5.67 -16.89
C PRO A 111 5.83 4.33 -16.46
N GLU A 112 6.21 3.79 -15.29
CA GLU A 112 5.68 2.54 -14.76
C GLU A 112 4.29 2.75 -14.17
N LEU A 113 4.12 3.80 -13.34
CA LEU A 113 2.82 4.12 -12.76
C LEU A 113 1.79 4.51 -13.83
N ASP A 114 2.20 5.28 -14.84
CA ASP A 114 1.33 5.65 -15.96
C ASP A 114 0.92 4.43 -16.78
N LYS A 115 1.85 3.49 -17.02
CA LYS A 115 1.55 2.19 -17.64
C LYS A 115 0.56 1.38 -16.80
N MET A 116 0.77 1.25 -15.49
CA MET A 116 -0.16 0.55 -14.58
C MET A 116 -1.56 1.19 -14.57
N MET A 117 -1.65 2.52 -14.62
CA MET A 117 -2.93 3.24 -14.64
C MET A 117 -3.65 3.11 -15.99
N LYS A 118 -2.91 3.05 -17.10
CA LYS A 118 -3.43 2.80 -18.46
C LYS A 118 -3.89 1.36 -18.66
N ASP A 119 -3.24 0.40 -18.00
CA ASP A 119 -3.59 -1.02 -18.09
C ASP A 119 -4.80 -1.42 -17.23
N ARG A 120 -5.19 -0.58 -16.24
CA ARG A 120 -6.35 -0.87 -15.39
C ARG A 120 -7.66 -0.78 -16.18
N VAL A 121 -8.42 -1.87 -16.20
CA VAL A 121 -9.80 -1.84 -16.74
C VAL A 121 -10.70 -1.00 -15.86
N ARG A 122 -11.44 -0.11 -16.52
CA ARG A 122 -12.41 0.79 -15.88
C ARG A 122 -13.81 0.28 -16.16
N TRP A 123 -14.62 0.31 -15.10
CA TRP A 123 -16.04 0.02 -15.25
C TRP A 123 -16.69 1.04 -16.18
N GLY A 124 -17.52 0.58 -17.12
CA GLY A 124 -18.20 1.43 -18.10
C GLY A 124 -17.36 1.80 -19.34
N ASP A 125 -16.19 1.19 -19.55
CA ASP A 125 -15.40 1.40 -20.77
C ASP A 125 -16.04 0.68 -21.98
N PRO A 126 -16.53 1.41 -23.01
CA PRO A 126 -17.15 0.81 -24.19
C PRO A 126 -16.16 0.00 -25.03
N MET A 127 -14.84 0.22 -24.88
CA MET A 127 -13.80 -0.49 -25.62
C MET A 127 -13.25 -1.73 -24.89
N ALA A 128 -13.67 -1.99 -23.65
CA ALA A 128 -13.14 -3.11 -22.84
C ALA A 128 -13.27 -4.49 -23.50
N HIS A 129 -14.32 -4.69 -24.31
CA HIS A 129 -14.57 -5.95 -25.01
C HIS A 129 -13.78 -6.10 -26.32
N LEU A 130 -13.31 -4.98 -26.90
CA LEU A 130 -12.58 -4.95 -28.17
C LEU A 130 -11.12 -5.38 -27.97
N VAL A 131 -10.54 -5.04 -26.82
CA VAL A 131 -9.16 -5.35 -26.45
C VAL A 131 -9.18 -6.31 -25.26
N LYS A 132 -9.45 -7.60 -25.51
CA LYS A 132 -9.26 -8.64 -24.49
C LYS A 132 -7.78 -8.83 -24.22
N LYS A 133 -7.17 -7.96 -23.41
CA LYS A 133 -5.91 -8.30 -22.75
C LYS A 133 -6.21 -9.53 -21.89
N LYS A 134 -5.57 -10.67 -22.19
CA LYS A 134 -5.53 -11.79 -21.25
C LYS A 134 -4.91 -11.24 -19.98
N TYR A 135 -5.70 -11.11 -18.92
CA TYR A 135 -5.14 -10.97 -17.59
C TYR A 135 -4.30 -12.23 -17.38
N SER A 136 -2.98 -12.10 -17.46
CA SER A 136 -2.11 -13.11 -16.89
C SER A 136 -2.42 -13.07 -15.41
N GLU A 137 -3.11 -14.09 -14.90
CA GLU A 137 -3.05 -14.35 -13.47
C GLU A 137 -1.57 -14.28 -13.08
N PRO A 138 -1.21 -13.59 -11.99
CA PRO A 138 0.16 -13.62 -11.51
C PRO A 138 0.52 -15.10 -11.38
N VAL A 139 1.42 -15.56 -12.25
CA VAL A 139 1.97 -16.90 -12.19
C VAL A 139 2.68 -16.93 -10.86
N LEU A 140 2.07 -17.58 -9.86
CA LEU A 140 2.74 -17.76 -8.59
C LEU A 140 4.04 -18.49 -8.90
N PRO A 141 5.19 -18.05 -8.36
CA PRO A 141 6.44 -18.76 -8.54
C PRO A 141 6.23 -20.23 -8.20
N ASP A 142 6.60 -21.13 -9.10
CA ASP A 142 6.57 -22.56 -8.82
C ASP A 142 7.63 -22.84 -7.74
N LEU A 143 7.16 -23.02 -6.50
CA LEU A 143 8.02 -23.32 -5.37
C LEU A 143 8.54 -24.77 -5.40
N GLY A 144 8.02 -25.61 -6.30
CA GLY A 144 8.38 -27.02 -6.45
C GLY A 144 9.62 -27.28 -7.32
N ASP A 145 10.03 -26.33 -8.16
CA ASP A 145 11.16 -26.48 -9.10
C ASP A 145 12.56 -26.31 -8.47
N SER A 146 12.66 -26.24 -7.13
CA SER A 146 13.97 -26.16 -6.48
C SER A 146 14.67 -27.52 -6.48
N GLU A 147 15.94 -27.57 -6.90
CA GLU A 147 16.78 -28.79 -6.92
C GLU A 147 16.75 -29.55 -5.56
N LYS A 148 16.63 -28.80 -4.45
CA LYS A 148 16.52 -29.35 -3.09
C LYS A 148 15.21 -30.10 -2.82
N MET A 149 14.11 -29.74 -3.48
CA MET A 149 12.85 -30.48 -3.39
C MET A 149 12.84 -31.73 -4.26
N THR A 150 13.58 -31.78 -5.38
CA THR A 150 13.70 -33.01 -6.18
C THR A 150 14.44 -34.13 -5.45
N GLU A 151 15.34 -33.80 -4.52
CA GLU A 151 15.99 -34.76 -3.63
C GLU A 151 15.06 -35.28 -2.53
N SER A 152 14.01 -34.52 -2.20
CA SER A 152 12.96 -34.92 -1.26
C SER A 152 11.82 -35.63 -2.01
N VAL A 153 11.38 -36.79 -1.53
CA VAL A 153 10.25 -37.54 -2.15
C VAL A 153 8.90 -36.82 -1.99
N PHE A 154 8.87 -35.64 -1.36
CA PHE A 154 7.67 -34.86 -1.08
C PHE A 154 7.53 -33.70 -2.06
N ILE A 155 6.89 -33.97 -3.20
CA ILE A 155 6.53 -32.95 -4.20
C ILE A 155 5.16 -32.39 -3.83
N VAL A 156 5.07 -31.09 -3.54
CA VAL A 156 3.79 -30.40 -3.35
C VAL A 156 3.19 -30.08 -4.72
N PRO A 157 2.05 -30.67 -5.11
CA PRO A 157 1.42 -30.37 -6.40
C PRO A 157 1.04 -28.89 -6.50
N GLN A 158 1.56 -28.19 -7.50
CA GLN A 158 1.23 -26.79 -7.77
C GLN A 158 -0.05 -26.61 -8.58
N ASP A 159 -0.53 -27.68 -9.20
CA ASP A 159 -1.75 -27.68 -9.99
C ASP A 159 -2.99 -27.40 -9.13
N ILE A 160 -3.90 -26.60 -9.67
CA ILE A 160 -5.18 -26.32 -9.02
C ILE A 160 -6.04 -27.60 -9.01
N PRO A 161 -6.41 -28.16 -7.85
CA PRO A 161 -7.24 -29.36 -7.79
C PRO A 161 -8.62 -29.16 -8.39
N SER A 162 -9.25 -30.22 -8.91
CA SER A 162 -10.60 -30.17 -9.52
C SER A 162 -11.68 -29.64 -8.57
N HIS A 163 -11.56 -29.93 -7.27
CA HIS A 163 -12.50 -29.48 -6.24
C HIS A 163 -12.28 -28.03 -5.79
N SER A 164 -11.21 -27.38 -6.27
CA SER A 164 -10.86 -26.01 -5.89
C SER A 164 -11.98 -25.02 -6.21
N TRP A 165 -12.21 -24.09 -5.28
CA TRP A 165 -13.09 -22.93 -5.49
C TRP A 165 -12.75 -22.15 -6.77
N MET A 166 -11.47 -22.10 -7.16
CA MET A 166 -11.01 -21.40 -8.36
C MET A 166 -11.52 -22.07 -9.65
N LYS A 167 -11.43 -23.41 -9.74
CA LYS A 167 -11.96 -24.16 -10.90
C LYS A 167 -13.49 -24.20 -10.91
N ARG A 168 -14.10 -24.20 -9.73
CA ARG A 168 -15.56 -24.19 -9.56
C ARG A 168 -16.19 -22.81 -9.77
N GLY A 169 -15.39 -21.75 -9.84
CA GLY A 169 -15.88 -20.37 -9.96
C GLY A 169 -16.70 -19.92 -8.74
N LEU A 170 -16.40 -20.44 -7.55
CA LEU A 170 -17.08 -20.07 -6.31
C LEU A 170 -16.34 -18.94 -5.61
N ASP A 171 -16.98 -17.82 -5.31
CA ASP A 171 -16.30 -16.74 -4.59
C ASP A 171 -15.94 -17.14 -3.15
N ALA A 172 -14.70 -16.86 -2.76
CA ALA A 172 -14.25 -17.09 -1.39
C ALA A 172 -14.87 -16.09 -0.41
N ALA A 173 -15.32 -16.61 0.73
CA ALA A 173 -15.83 -15.78 1.81
C ALA A 173 -14.76 -14.76 2.24
N PRO A 174 -15.10 -13.46 2.30
CA PRO A 174 -14.15 -12.44 2.70
C PRO A 174 -13.79 -12.60 4.17
N ASN A 175 -12.55 -12.29 4.52
CA ASN A 175 -12.06 -12.25 5.89
C ASN A 175 -11.53 -10.85 6.22
N ARG A 176 -11.43 -10.53 7.51
CA ARG A 176 -10.86 -9.27 8.02
C ARG A 176 -9.45 -8.94 7.53
N TYR A 177 -8.70 -9.93 7.04
CA TYR A 177 -7.32 -9.75 6.58
C TYR A 177 -7.21 -9.50 5.05
N GLY A 178 -8.30 -9.61 4.30
CA GLY A 178 -8.28 -9.48 2.84
C GLY A 178 -7.50 -10.59 2.12
N ILE A 179 -7.22 -11.71 2.80
CA ILE A 179 -6.44 -12.82 2.25
C ILE A 179 -7.41 -13.78 1.55
N LYS A 180 -7.20 -14.04 0.25
CA LYS A 180 -8.00 -15.02 -0.49
C LYS A 180 -7.67 -16.45 -0.04
N SER A 181 -8.68 -17.32 -0.03
CA SER A 181 -8.49 -18.75 0.23
C SER A 181 -7.50 -19.38 -0.75
N GLY A 182 -6.71 -20.34 -0.27
CA GLY A 182 -5.71 -21.02 -1.09
C GLY A 182 -6.31 -21.87 -2.23
N ARG A 183 -5.46 -22.28 -3.18
CA ARG A 183 -5.84 -23.09 -4.35
C ARG A 183 -6.51 -24.42 -3.98
N HIS A 184 -6.23 -24.98 -2.82
CA HIS A 184 -6.75 -26.28 -2.36
C HIS A 184 -8.09 -26.19 -1.63
N TRP A 185 -8.61 -24.99 -1.38
CA TRP A 185 -9.86 -24.86 -0.65
C TRP A 185 -11.06 -25.23 -1.55
N ASP A 186 -12.00 -25.99 -1.00
CA ASP A 186 -13.13 -26.56 -1.72
C ASP A 186 -14.29 -25.57 -1.93
N GLY A 187 -14.20 -24.36 -1.36
CA GLY A 187 -15.23 -23.33 -1.45
C GLY A 187 -16.33 -23.44 -0.41
N VAL A 188 -16.27 -24.43 0.49
CA VAL A 188 -17.29 -24.62 1.52
C VAL A 188 -16.80 -24.00 2.83
N ASP A 189 -17.49 -22.95 3.27
CA ASP A 189 -17.25 -22.32 4.57
C ASP A 189 -17.77 -23.22 5.70
N ARG A 190 -16.85 -23.69 6.54
CA ARG A 190 -17.13 -24.52 7.74
C ARG A 190 -16.81 -23.79 9.04
N SER A 191 -16.63 -22.47 8.98
CA SER A 191 -16.34 -21.65 10.14
C SER A 191 -17.56 -21.54 11.08
N ASN A 192 -17.33 -20.98 12.26
CA ASN A 192 -18.40 -20.64 13.21
C ASN A 192 -19.23 -19.41 12.78
N GLY A 193 -18.97 -18.83 11.60
CA GLY A 193 -19.66 -17.64 11.10
C GLY A 193 -19.24 -16.32 11.76
N PHE A 194 -18.16 -16.29 12.54
CA PHE A 194 -17.68 -15.09 13.23
C PHE A 194 -17.45 -13.90 12.28
N GLU A 195 -16.75 -14.12 11.16
CA GLU A 195 -16.45 -13.06 10.18
C GLU A 195 -17.75 -12.45 9.62
N LYS A 196 -18.74 -13.30 9.29
CA LYS A 196 -20.05 -12.85 8.81
C LYS A 196 -20.78 -11.99 9.84
N GLN A 197 -20.78 -12.40 11.12
CA GLN A 197 -21.39 -11.63 12.20
C GLN A 197 -20.66 -10.30 12.44
N MET A 198 -19.32 -10.31 12.35
CA MET A 198 -18.48 -9.13 12.53
C MET A 198 -18.74 -8.09 11.43
N PHE A 199 -18.78 -8.50 10.15
CA PHE A 199 -19.13 -7.61 9.05
C PHE A 199 -20.54 -7.05 9.19
N LYS A 200 -21.52 -7.88 9.58
CA LYS A 200 -22.89 -7.44 9.84
C LYS A 200 -22.92 -6.35 10.91
N ARG A 201 -22.29 -6.59 12.06
CA ARG A 201 -22.23 -5.61 13.18
C ARG A 201 -21.53 -4.32 12.76
N THR A 202 -20.46 -4.41 11.98
CA THR A 202 -19.72 -3.24 11.48
C THR A 202 -20.60 -2.40 10.54
N ASN A 203 -21.34 -3.05 9.63
CA ASN A 203 -22.26 -2.37 8.72
C ASN A 203 -23.43 -1.73 9.47
N GLU A 204 -24.01 -2.41 10.47
CA GLU A 204 -25.07 -1.88 11.32
C GLU A 204 -24.60 -0.64 12.10
N LYS A 205 -23.39 -0.69 12.67
CA LYS A 205 -22.79 0.46 13.35
C LYS A 205 -22.58 1.64 12.39
N GLN A 206 -22.04 1.41 11.20
CA GLN A 206 -21.86 2.47 10.21
C GLN A 206 -23.19 3.05 9.71
N ALA A 207 -24.23 2.22 9.55
CA ALA A 207 -25.56 2.67 9.14
C ALA A 207 -26.18 3.58 10.21
N THR A 208 -26.16 3.14 11.47
CA THR A 208 -26.68 3.92 12.60
C THR A 208 -25.93 5.24 12.81
N GLU A 209 -24.60 5.25 12.68
CA GLU A 209 -23.79 6.49 12.74
C GLU A 209 -24.16 7.47 11.61
N ARG A 210 -24.38 6.98 10.38
CA ARG A 210 -24.81 7.82 9.25
C ARG A 210 -26.22 8.37 9.45
N GLU A 211 -27.15 7.54 9.92
CA GLU A 211 -28.50 7.99 10.25
C GLU A 211 -28.45 9.07 11.34
N ALA A 212 -27.76 8.82 12.45
CA ALA A 212 -27.60 9.78 13.53
C ALA A 212 -26.99 11.10 13.03
N TYR A 213 -26.01 11.05 12.14
CA TYR A 213 -25.45 12.23 11.49
C TYR A 213 -26.52 12.99 10.68
N ILE A 214 -27.27 12.32 9.81
CA ILE A 214 -28.34 12.94 9.00
C ILE A 214 -29.41 13.58 9.90
N TRP A 215 -29.84 12.89 10.96
CA TRP A 215 -30.78 13.41 11.95
C TRP A 215 -30.25 14.62 12.72
N SER A 216 -28.94 14.63 13.04
CA SER A 216 -28.33 15.77 13.74
C SER A 216 -28.24 17.04 12.88
N VAL A 217 -28.17 16.87 11.56
CA VAL A 217 -28.04 17.98 10.59
C VAL A 217 -29.39 18.46 10.09
N SER A 218 -30.46 17.67 10.18
CA SER A 218 -31.76 18.02 9.61
C SER A 218 -32.48 19.19 10.30
N ASP A 219 -32.10 19.55 11.52
CA ASP A 219 -32.70 20.63 12.31
C ASP A 219 -31.81 21.89 12.39
N MET A 220 -30.76 21.95 11.57
CA MET A 220 -29.78 23.05 11.48
C MET A 220 -29.95 23.82 10.16
#